data_AF-M7NQ55-F1
#
_entry.id   AF-M7NQ55-F1
#
_cell.length_a   1.000
_cell.length_b   1.000
_cell.length_c   1.000
_cell.angle_alpha   90.00
_cell.angle_beta   90.00
_cell.angle_gamma   90.00
#
_symmetry.space_group_name_H-M   'P 1'
#
loop_
_entity.id
_entity.type
_entity.pdbx_description
1 polymer ?
#
loop_
_entity_poly.entity_id
_entity_poly.type
_entity_poly.pdbx_seq_one_letter_code
_entity_poly.pdbx_strand_id
1 'polypeptide(L)'
;MPQELIQSTLSGFQIDLDLQSISRICERLDTISKNREIKQQNIKTISKNLERQLEISKSSIQAYENSPSRAEHASIILAMDRDKFSLAKNINELESSIHTLDTTYLRLKEELEELESEDIMKDNYEMTDDSTLLRLKIYRTLGIDLHEDEAGNYVKAIIRNKNNNDMHVVNIEPRYSSFFYSNYLWDLIST
;
A
#
# COMPACT_ATOMS: atom_id res chain seq x y z
N MET A 1 -11.71 -106.96 58.51
CA MET A 1 -12.72 -107.06 59.60
C MET A 1 -13.32 -105.67 59.86
N PRO A 2 -14.58 -105.51 60.31
CA PRO A 2 -15.24 -104.20 60.50
C PRO A 2 -14.43 -103.20 61.34
N GLN A 3 -13.58 -103.71 62.23
CA GLN A 3 -12.73 -102.95 63.13
C GLN A 3 -11.58 -102.21 62.41
N GLU A 4 -11.03 -102.77 61.33
CA GLU A 4 -9.99 -102.09 60.52
C GLU A 4 -10.56 -100.90 59.76
N LEU A 5 -11.81 -101.00 59.29
CA LEU A 5 -12.50 -99.91 58.61
C LEU A 5 -12.73 -98.73 59.56
N ILE A 6 -13.20 -99.00 60.78
CA ILE A 6 -13.39 -97.98 61.82
C ILE A 6 -12.05 -97.28 62.14
N GLN A 7 -10.98 -98.05 62.29
CA GLN A 7 -9.66 -97.49 62.59
C GLN A 7 -9.10 -96.63 61.43
N SER A 8 -9.32 -97.05 60.18
CA SER A 8 -8.96 -96.25 59.00
C SER A 8 -9.77 -94.95 58.89
N THR A 9 -11.06 -94.98 59.24
CA THR A 9 -11.91 -93.77 59.22
C THR A 9 -11.55 -92.80 60.34
N LEU A 10 -11.14 -93.32 61.51
CA LEU A 10 -10.65 -92.50 62.61
C LEU A 10 -9.30 -91.84 62.25
N SER A 11 -8.40 -92.59 61.61
CA SER A 11 -7.11 -92.06 61.15
C SER A 11 -7.24 -91.06 59.98
N GLY A 12 -8.28 -91.21 59.16
CA GLY A 12 -8.57 -90.29 58.06
C GLY A 12 -9.19 -88.96 58.50
N PHE A 13 -9.71 -88.88 59.73
CA PHE A 13 -10.36 -87.68 60.25
C PHE A 13 -9.32 -86.69 60.79
N GLN A 14 -8.83 -85.80 59.94
CA GLN A 14 -7.76 -84.85 60.25
C GLN A 14 -8.29 -83.51 60.76
N ILE A 15 -8.79 -83.49 61.99
CA ILE A 15 -9.40 -82.31 62.63
C ILE A 15 -8.42 -81.12 62.71
N ASP A 16 -7.14 -81.39 62.96
CA ASP A 16 -6.13 -80.33 63.14
C ASP A 16 -5.88 -79.53 61.86
N LEU A 17 -5.93 -80.17 60.69
CA LEU A 17 -5.78 -79.50 59.39
C LEU A 17 -6.96 -78.59 59.08
N ASP A 18 -8.17 -79.02 59.45
CA ASP A 18 -9.38 -78.22 59.30
C ASP A 18 -9.36 -77.03 60.25
N LEU A 19 -8.92 -77.23 61.50
CA LEU A 19 -8.77 -76.15 62.47
C LEU A 19 -7.77 -75.08 61.98
N GLN A 20 -6.63 -75.52 61.44
CA GLN A 20 -5.65 -74.61 60.82
C GLN A 20 -6.23 -73.88 59.61
N SER A 21 -7.02 -74.57 58.78
CA SER A 21 -7.67 -73.99 57.62
C SER A 21 -8.69 -72.92 58.02
N ILE A 22 -9.49 -73.17 59.06
CA ILE A 22 -10.44 -72.20 59.63
C ILE A 22 -9.69 -70.99 60.20
N SER A 23 -8.61 -71.20 60.97
CA SER A 23 -7.78 -70.11 61.49
C SER A 23 -7.26 -69.22 60.37
N ARG A 24 -6.74 -69.83 59.29
CA ARG A 24 -6.26 -69.12 58.11
C ARG A 24 -7.38 -68.35 57.38
N ILE A 25 -8.60 -68.90 57.34
CA ILE A 25 -9.75 -68.21 56.76
C ILE A 25 -10.13 -66.99 57.61
N CYS A 26 -10.14 -67.11 58.93
CA CYS A 26 -10.40 -65.99 59.85
C CYS A 26 -9.37 -64.86 59.66
N GLU A 27 -8.09 -65.18 59.60
CA GLU A 27 -7.03 -64.19 59.32
C GLU A 27 -7.22 -63.52 57.95
N ARG A 28 -7.61 -64.29 56.93
CA ARG A 28 -7.93 -63.74 55.60
C ARG A 28 -9.15 -62.82 55.64
N LEU A 29 -10.19 -63.16 56.40
CA LEU A 29 -11.36 -62.30 56.54
C LEU A 29 -10.99 -60.98 57.24
N ASP A 30 -10.15 -61.02 58.27
CA ASP A 30 -9.66 -59.82 58.95
C ASP A 30 -8.79 -58.95 58.04
N THR A 31 -7.88 -59.55 57.27
CA THR A 31 -7.08 -58.79 56.29
C THR A 31 -7.96 -58.18 55.19
N ILE A 32 -9.00 -58.89 54.73
CA ILE A 32 -9.96 -58.34 53.76
C ILE A 32 -10.77 -57.19 54.37
N SER A 33 -11.23 -57.31 55.62
CA SER A 33 -12.01 -56.27 56.28
C SER A 33 -11.19 -54.98 56.43
N LYS A 34 -9.94 -55.09 56.91
CA LYS A 34 -9.00 -53.97 57.03
C LYS A 34 -8.72 -53.31 55.69
N ASN A 35 -8.47 -54.12 54.64
CA ASN A 35 -8.24 -53.59 53.29
C ASN A 35 -9.48 -52.88 52.73
N ARG A 36 -10.68 -53.38 52.99
CA ARG A 36 -11.93 -52.72 52.59
C ARG A 36 -12.11 -51.40 53.31
N GLU A 37 -11.84 -51.35 54.60
CA GLU A 37 -11.93 -50.13 55.40
C GLU A 37 -10.97 -49.05 54.88
N ILE A 38 -9.70 -49.41 54.62
CA ILE A 38 -8.71 -48.49 54.04
C ILE A 38 -9.17 -47.96 52.68
N LYS A 39 -9.65 -48.84 51.79
CA LYS A 39 -10.17 -48.42 50.48
C LYS A 39 -11.36 -47.47 50.62
N GLN A 40 -12.28 -47.77 51.54
CA GLN A 40 -13.45 -46.92 51.77
C GLN A 40 -13.05 -45.54 52.31
N GLN A 41 -12.10 -45.48 53.25
CA GLN A 41 -11.57 -44.22 53.77
C GLN A 41 -10.85 -43.41 52.68
N ASN A 42 -10.07 -44.07 51.82
CA ASN A 42 -9.40 -43.41 50.69
C ASN A 42 -10.39 -42.81 49.70
N ILE A 43 -11.43 -43.57 49.31
CA ILE A 43 -12.46 -43.08 48.39
C ILE A 43 -13.21 -41.90 48.99
N LYS A 44 -13.59 -41.96 50.28
CA LYS A 44 -14.23 -40.83 50.97
C LYS A 44 -13.36 -39.59 50.98
N THR A 45 -12.06 -39.75 51.21
CA THR A 45 -11.10 -38.64 51.23
C THR A 45 -10.94 -38.02 49.84
N ILE A 46 -10.86 -38.85 48.79
CA ILE A 46 -10.80 -38.38 47.39
C ILE A 46 -12.09 -37.63 47.03
N SER A 47 -13.26 -38.18 47.36
CA SER A 47 -14.55 -37.53 47.10
C SER A 47 -14.62 -36.14 47.75
N LYS A 48 -14.26 -36.06 49.04
CA LYS A 48 -14.27 -34.78 49.77
C LYS A 48 -13.29 -33.76 49.17
N ASN A 49 -12.13 -34.21 48.69
CA ASN A 49 -11.17 -33.34 48.02
C ASN A 49 -11.71 -32.82 46.67
N LEU A 50 -12.33 -33.69 45.88
CA LEU A 50 -12.96 -33.33 44.60
C LEU A 50 -14.13 -32.37 44.81
N GLU A 51 -14.98 -32.63 45.81
CA GLU A 51 -16.07 -31.72 46.20
C GLU A 51 -15.53 -30.34 46.57
N ARG A 52 -14.44 -30.27 47.34
CA ARG A 52 -13.81 -28.98 47.68
C ARG A 52 -13.26 -28.27 46.45
N GLN A 53 -12.60 -28.99 45.53
CA GLN A 53 -12.09 -28.39 44.28
C GLN A 53 -13.23 -27.85 43.41
N LEU A 54 -14.31 -28.61 43.31
CA LEU A 54 -15.50 -28.23 42.56
C LEU A 54 -16.13 -26.97 43.15
N GLU A 55 -16.24 -26.89 44.48
CA GLU A 55 -16.79 -25.70 45.15
C GLU A 55 -15.90 -24.45 44.97
N ILE A 56 -14.58 -24.61 45.03
CA ILE A 56 -13.63 -23.53 44.72
C ILE A 56 -13.78 -23.07 43.26
N SER A 57 -13.91 -23.99 42.31
CA SER A 57 -14.09 -23.65 40.90
C SER A 57 -15.42 -22.94 40.66
N LYS A 58 -16.52 -23.45 41.24
CA LYS A 58 -17.85 -22.81 41.16
C LYS A 58 -17.85 -21.41 41.75
N SER A 59 -17.33 -21.25 42.96
CA SER A 59 -17.23 -19.94 43.60
C SER A 59 -16.35 -18.98 42.80
N SER A 60 -15.26 -19.46 42.19
CA SER A 60 -14.43 -18.65 41.29
C SER A 60 -15.21 -18.18 40.06
N ILE A 61 -15.92 -19.09 39.39
CA ILE A 61 -16.77 -18.75 38.23
C ILE A 61 -17.83 -17.72 38.64
N GLN A 62 -18.52 -17.94 39.75
CA GLN A 62 -19.54 -17.03 40.25
C GLN A 62 -18.95 -15.66 40.61
N ALA A 63 -17.72 -15.61 41.15
CA ALA A 63 -17.01 -14.36 41.40
C ALA A 63 -16.65 -13.62 40.08
N TYR A 64 -16.24 -14.34 39.03
CA TYR A 64 -16.01 -13.76 37.71
C TYR A 64 -17.30 -13.28 37.03
N GLU A 65 -18.38 -14.04 37.13
CA GLU A 65 -19.68 -13.67 36.55
C GLU A 65 -20.27 -12.42 37.19
N ASN A 66 -20.14 -12.30 38.52
CA ASN A 66 -20.58 -11.13 39.28
C ASN A 66 -19.53 -10.02 39.32
N SER A 67 -18.36 -10.22 38.70
CA SER A 67 -17.33 -9.20 38.65
C SER A 67 -17.81 -8.03 37.77
N PRO A 68 -17.75 -6.77 38.26
CA PRO A 68 -18.07 -5.59 37.46
C PRO A 68 -17.20 -5.49 36.19
N SER A 69 -16.04 -6.16 36.19
CA SER A 69 -15.14 -6.29 35.05
C SER A 69 -15.82 -6.86 33.80
N ARG A 70 -16.86 -7.70 33.90
CA ARG A 70 -17.55 -8.24 32.71
C ARG A 70 -18.38 -7.18 31.99
N ALA A 71 -19.09 -6.34 32.74
CA ALA A 71 -19.87 -5.23 32.18
C ALA A 71 -18.93 -4.17 31.58
N GLU A 72 -17.84 -3.86 32.28
CA GLU A 72 -16.77 -3.00 31.77
C GLU A 72 -16.14 -3.59 30.50
N HIS A 73 -15.82 -4.88 30.48
CA HIS A 73 -15.25 -5.55 29.32
C HIS A 73 -16.20 -5.53 28.11
N ALA A 74 -17.50 -5.75 28.32
CA ALA A 74 -18.48 -5.60 27.25
C ALA A 74 -18.51 -4.17 26.69
N SER A 75 -18.43 -3.15 27.56
CA SER A 75 -18.38 -1.75 27.12
C SER A 75 -17.09 -1.42 26.37
N ILE A 76 -15.95 -1.98 26.79
CA ILE A 76 -14.65 -1.82 26.13
C ILE A 76 -14.66 -2.48 24.76
N ILE A 77 -15.20 -3.70 24.62
CA ILE A 77 -15.35 -4.35 23.32
C ILE A 77 -16.16 -3.47 22.36
N LEU A 78 -17.30 -2.95 22.82
CA LEU A 78 -18.13 -2.09 21.97
C LEU A 78 -17.43 -0.79 21.58
N ALA A 79 -16.62 -0.21 22.47
CA ALA A 79 -15.79 0.95 22.14
C ALA A 79 -14.72 0.60 21.10
N MET A 80 -14.00 -0.52 21.28
CA MET A 80 -13.01 -1.01 20.32
C MET A 80 -13.62 -1.32 18.95
N ASP A 81 -14.82 -1.88 18.90
CA ASP A 81 -15.52 -2.14 17.64
C ASP A 81 -15.84 -0.82 16.92
N ARG A 82 -16.31 0.21 17.66
CA ARG A 82 -16.54 1.55 17.08
C ARG A 82 -15.25 2.15 16.53
N ASP A 83 -14.16 2.06 17.28
CA ASP A 83 -12.85 2.57 16.85
C ASP A 83 -12.34 1.82 15.61
N LYS A 84 -12.55 0.50 15.55
CA LYS A 84 -12.24 -0.31 14.38
C LYS A 84 -13.03 0.11 13.15
N PHE A 85 -14.34 0.38 13.30
CA PHE A 85 -15.16 0.88 12.20
C PHE A 85 -14.74 2.29 11.76
N SER A 86 -14.42 3.17 12.70
CA SER A 86 -13.90 4.51 12.42
C SER A 86 -12.57 4.46 11.67
N LEU A 87 -11.65 3.61 12.12
CA LEU A 87 -10.36 3.40 11.47
C LEU A 87 -10.52 2.83 10.06
N ALA A 88 -11.38 1.83 9.88
CA ALA A 88 -11.65 1.26 8.56
C ALA A 88 -12.24 2.30 7.59
N LYS A 89 -13.11 3.18 8.09
CA LYS A 89 -13.64 4.31 7.32
C LYS A 89 -12.53 5.28 6.91
N ASN A 90 -11.67 5.68 7.85
CA ASN A 90 -10.54 6.58 7.57
C ASN A 90 -9.56 5.97 6.57
N ILE A 91 -9.29 4.66 6.66
CA ILE A 91 -8.45 3.94 5.69
C ILE A 91 -9.07 4.03 4.29
N ASN A 92 -10.38 3.77 4.15
CA ASN A 92 -11.07 3.85 2.86
C ASN A 92 -11.05 5.29 2.29
N GLU A 93 -11.27 6.30 3.14
CA GLU A 93 -11.16 7.72 2.72
C GLU A 93 -9.74 8.06 2.23
N LEU A 94 -8.70 7.58 2.92
CA LEU A 94 -7.31 7.76 2.51
C LEU A 94 -6.98 6.99 1.21
N GLU A 95 -7.43 5.75 1.07
CA GLU A 95 -7.26 4.96 -0.15
C GLU A 95 -7.93 5.63 -1.35
N SER A 96 -9.15 6.15 -1.17
CA SER A 96 -9.83 6.94 -2.21
C SER A 96 -9.04 8.20 -2.56
N SER A 97 -8.49 8.90 -1.57
CA SER A 97 -7.67 10.10 -1.81
C SER A 97 -6.37 9.76 -2.55
N ILE A 98 -5.70 8.67 -2.18
CA ILE A 98 -4.50 8.17 -2.86
C ILE A 98 -4.85 7.86 -4.32
N HIS A 99 -5.95 7.15 -4.56
CA HIS A 99 -6.38 6.84 -5.93
C HIS A 99 -6.62 8.10 -6.75
N THR A 100 -7.32 9.11 -6.19
CA THR A 100 -7.49 10.38 -6.90
C THR A 100 -6.15 11.07 -7.18
N LEU A 101 -5.23 11.07 -6.22
CA LEU A 101 -3.92 11.71 -6.39
C LEU A 101 -3.09 10.99 -7.46
N ASP A 102 -3.07 9.67 -7.46
CA ASP A 102 -2.39 8.84 -8.47
C ASP A 102 -2.94 9.11 -9.87
N THR A 103 -4.27 9.23 -10.02
CA THR A 103 -4.86 9.57 -11.33
C THR A 103 -4.44 10.96 -11.81
N THR A 104 -4.40 11.95 -10.91
CA THR A 104 -3.94 13.31 -11.27
C THR A 104 -2.45 13.34 -11.57
N TYR A 105 -1.65 12.56 -10.85
CA TYR A 105 -0.21 12.44 -11.07
C TYR A 105 0.09 11.83 -12.43
N LEU A 106 -0.61 10.74 -12.78
CA LEU A 106 -0.47 10.11 -14.10
C LEU A 106 -0.86 11.07 -15.22
N ARG A 107 -2.00 11.78 -15.09
CA ARG A 107 -2.41 12.77 -16.10
C ARG A 107 -1.37 13.88 -16.27
N LEU A 108 -0.85 14.43 -15.17
CA LEU A 108 0.14 15.50 -15.21
C LEU A 108 1.48 15.02 -15.77
N LYS A 109 1.83 13.75 -15.53
CA LYS A 109 3.01 13.11 -16.11
C LYS A 109 2.86 12.90 -17.62
N GLU A 110 1.68 12.50 -18.08
CA GLU A 110 1.34 12.41 -19.50
C GLU A 110 1.40 13.78 -20.18
N GLU A 111 0.78 14.81 -19.59
CA GLU A 111 0.85 16.21 -20.08
C GLU A 111 2.32 16.70 -20.18
N LEU A 112 3.17 16.32 -19.23
CA LEU A 112 4.59 16.67 -19.25
C LEU A 112 5.35 15.91 -20.35
N GLU A 113 5.07 14.63 -20.56
CA GLU A 113 5.67 13.84 -21.65
C GLU A 113 5.23 14.35 -23.03
N GLU A 114 3.96 14.74 -23.17
CA GLU A 114 3.45 15.41 -24.38
C GLU A 114 4.21 16.70 -24.67
N LEU A 115 4.38 17.57 -23.66
CA LEU A 115 5.09 18.83 -23.80
C LEU A 115 6.61 18.65 -24.05
N GLU A 116 7.24 17.64 -23.44
CA GLU A 116 8.64 17.28 -23.73
C GLU A 116 8.80 16.72 -25.15
N SER A 117 7.79 16.02 -25.67
CA SER A 117 7.77 15.50 -27.05
C SER A 117 7.44 16.57 -28.10
N GLU A 118 6.79 17.66 -27.68
CA GLU A 118 6.52 18.84 -28.50
C GLU A 118 7.83 19.61 -28.72
N ASP A 119 8.61 19.11 -29.68
CA ASP A 119 9.90 19.68 -30.06
C ASP A 119 9.69 21.11 -30.61
N ILE A 120 10.00 22.12 -29.79
CA ILE A 120 9.95 23.57 -30.10
C ILE A 120 10.73 23.90 -31.39
N MET A 121 11.62 23.00 -31.82
CA MET A 121 12.35 23.13 -33.07
C MET A 121 11.50 22.87 -34.31
N LYS A 122 10.38 22.13 -34.22
CA LYS A 122 9.56 21.78 -35.39
C LYS A 122 8.75 22.97 -35.92
N ASP A 123 8.27 23.83 -35.03
CA ASP A 123 7.62 25.11 -35.40
C ASP A 123 8.59 26.13 -36.01
N ASN A 124 9.90 25.97 -35.79
CA ASN A 124 10.91 26.83 -36.40
C ASN A 124 11.29 26.40 -37.83
N TYR A 125 10.88 25.23 -38.32
CA TYR A 125 11.17 24.82 -39.71
C TYR A 125 10.18 25.41 -40.74
N GLU A 126 9.11 26.08 -40.31
CA GLU A 126 8.32 27.00 -41.16
C GLU A 126 9.07 28.33 -41.46
N MET A 127 10.35 28.45 -41.07
CA MET A 127 11.28 29.54 -41.42
C MET A 127 11.77 29.50 -42.88
N THR A 128 10.97 29.04 -43.85
CA THR A 128 11.25 29.34 -45.27
C THR A 128 11.17 30.84 -45.57
N ASP A 129 10.55 31.62 -44.66
CA ASP A 129 10.54 33.09 -44.70
C ASP A 129 11.85 33.72 -44.20
N ASP A 130 12.77 32.95 -43.60
CA ASP A 130 14.02 33.50 -43.05
C ASP A 130 15.05 33.79 -44.16
N SER A 131 15.00 33.13 -45.32
CA SER A 131 15.91 33.49 -46.42
C SER A 131 15.55 34.84 -47.04
N THR A 132 14.26 35.14 -47.20
CA THR A 132 13.75 36.41 -47.72
C THR A 132 13.92 37.52 -46.69
N LEU A 133 13.61 37.27 -45.41
CA LEU A 133 13.86 38.21 -44.30
C LEU A 133 15.34 38.49 -44.12
N LEU A 134 16.20 37.48 -44.18
CA LEU A 134 17.65 37.66 -44.05
C LEU A 134 18.21 38.46 -45.23
N ARG A 135 17.78 38.16 -46.46
CA ARG A 135 18.13 38.97 -47.65
C ARG A 135 17.65 40.42 -47.49
N LEU A 136 16.40 40.63 -47.04
CA LEU A 136 15.85 41.97 -46.80
C LEU A 136 16.63 42.73 -45.71
N LYS A 137 17.04 42.04 -44.65
CA LYS A 137 17.87 42.61 -43.58
C LYS A 137 19.24 43.02 -44.11
N ILE A 138 19.86 42.22 -44.97
CA ILE A 138 21.13 42.56 -45.62
C ILE A 138 20.97 43.81 -46.50
N TYR A 139 19.94 43.88 -47.35
CA TYR A 139 19.69 45.06 -48.19
C TYR A 139 19.43 46.33 -47.38
N ARG A 140 18.70 46.22 -46.27
CA ARG A 140 18.49 47.34 -45.33
C ARG A 140 19.78 47.77 -44.64
N THR A 141 20.64 46.83 -44.23
CA THR A 141 21.96 47.18 -43.65
C THR A 141 22.91 47.83 -44.66
N LEU A 142 22.73 47.54 -45.95
CA LEU A 142 23.43 48.22 -47.05
C LEU A 142 22.94 49.66 -47.27
N GLY A 143 21.88 50.09 -46.57
CA GLY A 143 21.37 51.46 -46.62
C GLY A 143 20.35 51.70 -47.75
N ILE A 144 19.78 50.64 -48.32
CA ILE A 144 18.72 50.73 -49.32
C ILE A 144 17.37 50.57 -48.61
N ASP A 145 16.63 51.67 -48.46
CA ASP A 145 15.26 51.66 -47.96
C ASP A 145 14.30 51.88 -49.15
N LEU A 146 13.37 50.95 -49.37
CA LEU A 146 12.32 51.10 -50.38
C LEU A 146 11.07 51.69 -49.72
N HIS A 147 10.48 52.71 -50.35
CA HIS A 147 9.23 53.32 -49.91
C HIS A 147 8.12 52.99 -50.92
N GLU A 148 7.07 52.37 -50.41
CA GLU A 148 5.84 52.09 -51.14
C GLU A 148 4.92 53.32 -51.16
N ASP A 149 4.18 53.51 -52.26
CA ASP A 149 3.08 54.47 -52.34
C ASP A 149 1.76 53.82 -51.86
N GLU A 150 0.72 54.61 -51.58
CA GLU A 150 -0.59 54.12 -51.04
C GLU A 150 -1.29 53.06 -51.93
N ALA A 151 -0.84 52.89 -53.18
CA ALA A 151 -1.30 51.87 -54.13
C ALA A 151 -0.42 50.61 -54.21
N GLY A 152 0.54 50.41 -53.31
CA GLY A 152 1.36 49.20 -53.21
C GLY A 152 2.42 49.05 -54.32
N ASN A 153 2.74 50.12 -55.05
CA ASN A 153 3.80 50.14 -56.05
C ASN A 153 5.07 50.82 -55.49
N TYR A 154 6.23 50.23 -55.75
CA TYR A 154 7.54 50.74 -55.31
C TYR A 154 8.02 51.91 -56.19
N VAL A 155 7.65 53.14 -55.82
CA VAL A 155 7.94 54.34 -56.64
C VAL A 155 9.23 55.05 -56.20
N LYS A 156 9.72 54.82 -54.97
CA LYS A 156 10.85 55.58 -54.41
C LYS A 156 11.80 54.67 -53.63
N ALA A 157 13.09 54.74 -53.95
CA ALA A 157 14.16 54.12 -53.16
C ALA A 157 15.04 55.22 -52.56
N ILE A 158 15.31 55.12 -51.27
CA ILE A 158 16.21 56.01 -50.54
C ILE A 158 17.48 55.23 -50.27
N ILE A 159 18.60 55.72 -50.79
CA ILE A 159 19.92 55.15 -50.55
C ILE A 159 20.64 56.06 -49.58
N ARG A 160 21.10 55.49 -48.47
CA ARG A 160 21.90 56.19 -47.46
C ARG A 160 23.31 55.63 -47.46
N ASN A 161 24.26 56.41 -47.96
CA ASN A 161 25.67 56.04 -47.91
C ASN A 161 26.26 56.41 -46.53
N LYS A 162 26.76 55.40 -45.80
CA LYS A 162 27.35 55.59 -44.46
C LYS A 162 28.67 56.36 -44.47
N ASN A 163 29.39 56.41 -45.58
CA ASN A 163 30.72 57.01 -45.64
C ASN A 163 30.70 58.52 -45.90
N ASN A 164 29.74 59.02 -46.71
CA ASN A 164 29.62 60.44 -47.06
C ASN A 164 28.40 61.16 -46.45
N ASN A 165 27.60 60.47 -45.63
CA ASN A 165 26.37 60.99 -44.99
C ASN A 165 25.42 61.69 -45.98
N ASP A 166 25.43 61.26 -47.24
CA ASP A 166 24.58 61.79 -48.30
C ASP A 166 23.36 60.87 -48.51
N MET A 167 22.21 61.48 -48.78
CA MET A 167 20.92 60.80 -48.92
C MET A 167 20.39 61.04 -50.32
N HIS A 168 20.45 60.01 -51.16
CA HIS A 168 19.94 60.08 -52.52
C HIS A 168 18.56 59.44 -52.59
N VAL A 169 17.58 60.24 -53.00
CA VAL A 169 16.21 59.80 -53.27
C VAL A 169 16.10 59.52 -54.77
N VAL A 170 15.96 58.26 -55.13
CA VAL A 170 15.80 57.82 -56.52
C VAL A 170 14.33 57.46 -56.74
N ASN A 171 13.68 58.17 -57.65
CA ASN A 171 12.35 57.81 -58.13
C ASN A 171 12.49 56.74 -59.22
N ILE A 172 11.85 55.60 -59.03
CA ILE A 172 11.88 54.49 -59.98
C ILE A 172 10.72 54.69 -60.95
N GLU A 173 11.06 55.03 -62.20
CA GLU A 173 10.10 55.17 -63.29
C GLU A 173 10.25 53.98 -64.26
N PRO A 174 9.15 53.42 -64.79
CA PRO A 174 9.18 52.29 -65.73
C PRO A 174 9.79 52.63 -67.10
N ARG A 175 10.31 53.86 -67.28
CA ARG A 175 10.92 54.35 -68.52
C ARG A 175 12.36 53.88 -68.70
N TYR A 176 13.04 53.46 -67.63
CA TYR A 176 14.43 53.02 -67.67
C TYR A 176 14.56 51.50 -67.44
N SER A 177 15.57 50.88 -68.07
CA SER A 177 15.83 49.45 -67.93
C SER A 177 16.33 49.10 -66.52
N SER A 178 15.98 47.91 -66.02
CA SER A 178 16.49 47.37 -64.75
C SER A 178 18.02 47.42 -64.66
N PHE A 179 18.72 47.25 -65.79
CA PHE A 179 20.18 47.31 -65.83
C PHE A 179 20.75 48.71 -65.57
N PHE A 180 20.03 49.76 -66.01
CA PHE A 180 20.41 51.15 -65.74
C PHE A 180 20.29 51.46 -64.26
N TYR A 181 19.18 51.05 -63.63
CA TYR A 181 18.99 51.22 -62.19
C TYR A 181 20.00 50.42 -61.38
N SER A 182 20.29 49.16 -61.72
CA SER A 182 21.28 48.37 -60.98
C SER A 182 22.66 49.03 -60.99
N ASN A 183 23.16 49.49 -62.14
CA ASN A 183 24.47 50.16 -62.20
C ASN A 183 24.45 51.50 -61.45
N TYR A 184 23.38 52.29 -61.60
CA TYR A 184 23.25 53.57 -60.89
C TYR A 184 23.20 53.40 -59.37
N LEU A 185 22.48 52.39 -58.86
CA LEU A 185 22.42 52.08 -57.43
C LEU A 185 23.79 51.60 -56.91
N TRP A 186 24.51 50.77 -57.68
CA TRP A 186 25.85 50.31 -57.31
C TRP A 186 26.89 51.45 -57.31
N ASP A 187 26.83 52.37 -58.28
CA ASP A 187 27.71 53.55 -58.33
C ASP A 187 27.47 54.47 -57.12
N LEU A 188 26.22 54.66 -56.71
CA LEU A 188 25.85 55.47 -55.55
C LEU A 188 26.26 54.86 -54.19
N ILE A 189 26.35 53.53 -54.11
CA ILE A 189 26.80 52.83 -52.90
C ILE A 189 28.34 52.73 -52.86
N SER A 190 28.99 52.65 -54.03
CA SER A 190 30.45 52.50 -54.14
C SER A 190 31.24 53.82 -54.08
N THR A 191 30.60 54.97 -54.27
CA THR A 191 31.22 56.31 -54.25
C THR A 191 30.98 57.00 -52.92
#